data_AF-A0A848IVN5-F1
#
_entry.id   AF-A0A848IVN5-F1
#
_cell.length_a   1.000
_cell.length_b   1.000
_cell.length_c   1.000
_cell.angle_alpha   90.00
_cell.angle_beta   90.00
_cell.angle_gamma   90.00
#
_symmetry.space_group_name_H-M   'P 1'
#
loop_
_entity.id
_entity.type
_entity.pdbx_description
1 polymer ?
#
loop_
_entity_poly.entity_id
_entity_poly.type
_entity_poly.pdbx_seq_one_letter_code
_entity_poly.pdbx_strand_id
1 'polypeptide(L)'
;MDDFQDGATFRLAVDFYDFDRALRLLVLDAIERIEVAVRVDVAHLLGRRHRLAHECAVLLDARFQHAERLKRYNDGVQKKAKEDFVAHHIQRYAGRMPIWVATETWDFGLLSKFYAGMKYGDQGRIAQCYGVDGPTLESRLRALNFVRNVSAHHSRL
;
A
#
# COMPACT_ATOMS: atom_id res chain seq x y z
N MET A 1 18.13 -36.05 -22.68
CA MET A 1 18.94 -35.08 -23.42
C MET A 1 18.06 -33.85 -23.53
N ASP A 2 18.49 -32.75 -22.93
CA ASP A 2 17.76 -31.49 -22.98
C ASP A 2 17.95 -30.89 -24.37
N ASP A 3 16.99 -31.13 -25.26
CA ASP A 3 16.95 -30.50 -26.57
C ASP A 3 16.60 -29.02 -26.38
N PHE A 4 17.62 -28.16 -26.39
CA PHE A 4 17.45 -26.72 -26.54
C PHE A 4 16.84 -26.43 -27.91
N GLN A 5 15.80 -25.59 -27.97
CA GLN A 5 15.23 -25.14 -29.24
C GLN A 5 16.28 -24.42 -30.09
N ASP A 6 16.33 -24.73 -31.40
CA ASP A 6 17.23 -24.08 -32.34
C ASP A 6 17.12 -22.55 -32.26
N GLY A 7 18.24 -21.89 -31.97
CA GLY A 7 18.33 -20.42 -31.81
C GLY A 7 18.29 -19.91 -30.37
N ALA A 8 18.01 -20.75 -29.38
CA ALA A 8 18.10 -20.39 -27.96
C ALA A 8 19.57 -20.27 -27.54
N THR A 9 20.07 -19.03 -27.46
CA THR A 9 21.43 -18.74 -26.96
C THR A 9 21.37 -18.27 -25.51
N PHE A 10 22.46 -18.51 -24.75
CA PHE A 10 22.61 -17.96 -23.40
C PHE A 10 22.41 -16.44 -23.36
N ARG A 11 22.81 -15.75 -24.43
CA ARG A 11 22.61 -14.31 -24.60
C ARG A 11 21.13 -13.91 -24.61
N LEU A 12 20.26 -14.66 -25.29
CA LEU A 12 18.82 -14.42 -25.28
C LEU A 12 18.23 -14.56 -23.87
N ALA A 13 18.70 -15.54 -23.09
CA ALA A 13 18.27 -15.71 -21.70
C ALA A 13 18.69 -14.54 -20.81
N VAL A 14 19.88 -13.98 -21.03
CA VAL A 14 20.36 -12.76 -20.34
C VAL A 14 19.55 -11.53 -20.76
N ASP A 15 19.29 -11.36 -22.06
CA ASP A 15 18.54 -10.22 -22.60
C ASP A 15 17.08 -10.21 -22.08
N PHE A 16 16.42 -11.37 -22.00
CA PHE A 16 15.09 -11.49 -21.39
C PHE A 16 15.10 -11.17 -19.89
N TYR A 17 16.14 -11.60 -19.17
CA TYR A 17 16.29 -11.31 -17.75
C TYR A 17 16.47 -9.80 -17.50
N ASP A 18 17.30 -9.14 -18.31
CA ASP A 18 17.55 -7.70 -18.21
C ASP A 18 16.31 -6.88 -18.58
N PHE A 19 15.56 -7.30 -19.60
CA PHE A 19 14.28 -6.69 -19.94
C PHE A 19 13.26 -6.80 -18.80
N ASP A 20 13.07 -8.01 -18.25
CA ASP A 20 12.14 -8.26 -17.15
C ASP A 20 12.54 -7.47 -15.89
N ARG A 21 13.85 -7.34 -15.62
CA ARG A 21 14.36 -6.46 -14.55
C ARG A 21 14.01 -4.99 -14.79
N ALA A 22 14.21 -4.48 -16.01
CA ALA A 22 13.87 -3.10 -16.35
C ALA A 22 12.35 -2.84 -16.23
N LEU A 23 11.54 -3.78 -16.71
CA LEU A 23 10.08 -3.71 -16.60
C LEU A 23 9.62 -3.66 -15.13
N ARG A 24 10.16 -4.53 -14.26
CA ARG A 24 9.84 -4.51 -12.83
C ARG A 24 10.13 -3.16 -12.17
N LEU A 25 11.26 -2.53 -12.51
CA LEU A 25 11.61 -1.23 -11.95
C LEU A 25 10.64 -0.13 -12.40
N LEU A 26 10.23 -0.13 -13.67
CA LEU A 26 9.23 0.82 -14.19
C LEU A 26 7.86 0.61 -13.54
N VAL A 27 7.46 -0.64 -13.34
CA VAL A 27 6.20 -0.99 -12.66
C VAL A 27 6.24 -0.54 -11.20
N LEU A 28 7.35 -0.75 -10.48
CA LEU A 28 7.51 -0.30 -9.11
C LEU A 28 7.44 1.23 -8.99
N ASP A 29 8.13 1.98 -9.87
CA ASP A 29 8.07 3.45 -9.92
C ASP A 29 6.64 3.96 -10.18
N ALA A 30 5.92 3.34 -11.12
CA ALA A 30 4.54 3.72 -11.41
C ALA A 30 3.60 3.46 -10.23
N ILE A 31 3.76 2.31 -9.55
CA ILE A 31 2.95 1.95 -8.38
C ILE A 31 3.23 2.88 -7.20
N GLU A 32 4.48 3.29 -6.99
CA GLU A 32 4.85 4.21 -5.92
C GLU A 32 4.09 5.55 -6.03
N ARG A 33 3.92 6.08 -7.23
CA ARG A 33 3.12 7.31 -7.44
C ARG A 33 1.66 7.13 -7.06
N ILE A 34 1.08 5.97 -7.39
CA ILE A 34 -0.31 5.64 -7.02
C ILE A 34 -0.42 5.48 -5.50
N GLU A 35 0.55 4.82 -4.87
CA GLU A 35 0.62 4.66 -3.42
C GLU A 35 0.59 6.01 -2.71
N VAL A 36 1.47 6.94 -3.11
CA VAL A 36 1.56 8.27 -2.54
C VAL A 36 0.26 9.04 -2.73
N ALA A 37 -0.34 9.01 -3.93
CA ALA A 37 -1.60 9.71 -4.21
C ALA A 37 -2.74 9.21 -3.31
N VAL A 38 -2.95 7.88 -3.26
CA VAL A 38 -4.01 7.26 -2.46
C VAL A 38 -3.77 7.51 -0.97
N ARG A 39 -2.50 7.48 -0.54
CA ARG A 39 -2.12 7.78 0.85
C ARG A 39 -2.56 9.18 1.25
N VAL A 40 -2.25 10.18 0.42
CA VAL A 40 -2.62 11.58 0.64
C VAL A 40 -4.14 11.73 0.69
N ASP A 41 -4.87 11.12 -0.25
CA ASP A 41 -6.33 11.22 -0.30
C ASP A 41 -7.00 10.61 0.94
N VAL A 42 -6.54 9.44 1.38
CA VAL A 42 -7.01 8.78 2.61
C VAL A 42 -6.72 9.65 3.83
N ALA A 43 -5.48 10.11 3.97
CA ALA A 43 -5.05 10.95 5.09
C ALA A 43 -5.85 12.26 5.15
N HIS A 44 -6.05 12.91 4.00
CA HIS A 44 -6.76 14.17 3.91
C HIS A 44 -8.26 13.99 4.24
N LEU A 45 -8.93 13.03 3.61
CA LEU A 45 -10.37 12.83 3.79
C LEU A 45 -10.72 12.49 5.24
N LEU A 46 -9.99 11.54 5.84
CA LEU A 46 -10.24 11.10 7.21
C LEU A 46 -9.67 12.07 8.25
N GLY A 47 -8.52 12.69 7.97
CA GLY A 47 -7.87 13.66 8.85
C GLY A 47 -8.71 14.92 9.08
N ARG A 48 -9.53 15.32 8.09
CA ARG A 48 -10.52 16.41 8.26
C ARG A 48 -11.58 16.11 9.32
N ARG A 49 -11.84 14.84 9.64
CA ARG A 49 -12.83 14.44 10.64
C ARG A 49 -12.22 14.21 12.01
N HIS A 50 -11.07 13.54 12.05
CA HIS A 50 -10.37 13.27 13.29
C HIS A 50 -8.88 13.04 13.05
N ARG A 51 -8.03 13.63 13.89
CA ARG A 51 -6.57 13.47 13.77
C ARG A 51 -6.14 12.00 13.86
N LEU A 52 -6.81 11.18 14.67
CA LEU A 52 -6.53 9.74 14.83
C LEU A 52 -7.58 8.88 14.14
N ALA A 53 -8.11 9.31 12.99
CA ALA A 53 -9.26 8.64 12.36
C ALA A 53 -9.05 7.14 12.09
N HIS A 54 -7.81 6.71 11.86
CA HIS A 54 -7.46 5.30 11.67
C HIS A 54 -7.57 4.45 12.94
N GLU A 55 -7.63 5.06 14.13
CA GLU A 55 -7.92 4.40 15.42
C GLU A 55 -9.41 4.46 15.80
N CYS A 56 -10.24 5.16 15.01
CA CYS A 56 -11.64 5.42 15.34
C CYS A 56 -12.56 4.45 14.59
N ALA A 57 -12.97 3.36 15.25
CA ALA A 57 -13.88 2.36 14.68
C ALA A 57 -15.16 2.97 14.07
N VAL A 58 -15.73 4.00 14.70
CA VAL A 58 -16.94 4.71 14.24
C VAL A 58 -16.78 5.40 12.88
N LEU A 59 -15.55 5.71 12.47
CA LEU A 59 -15.25 6.32 11.17
C LEU A 59 -15.03 5.30 10.06
N LEU A 60 -15.00 4.01 10.39
CA LEU A 60 -14.74 2.90 9.47
C LEU A 60 -16.01 2.06 9.25
N ASP A 61 -15.97 1.15 8.27
CA ASP A 61 -17.06 0.21 8.04
C ASP A 61 -17.15 -0.80 9.19
N ALA A 62 -18.35 -1.17 9.61
CA ALA A 62 -18.55 -2.10 10.72
C ALA A 62 -17.99 -3.52 10.44
N ARG A 63 -17.90 -3.91 9.17
CA ARG A 63 -17.29 -5.19 8.74
C ARG A 63 -15.78 -5.16 8.81
N PHE A 64 -15.18 -3.98 8.99
CA PHE A 64 -13.75 -3.86 9.15
C PHE A 64 -13.34 -4.40 10.51
N GLN A 65 -12.40 -5.36 10.52
CA GLN A 65 -11.80 -5.92 11.73
C GLN A 65 -10.87 -4.90 12.40
N HIS A 66 -11.46 -3.81 12.91
CA HIS A 66 -10.73 -2.64 13.41
C HIS A 66 -9.80 -2.99 14.56
N ALA A 67 -10.27 -3.76 15.55
CA ALA A 67 -9.46 -4.11 16.72
C ALA A 67 -8.20 -4.89 16.35
N GLU A 68 -8.33 -5.90 15.50
CA GLU A 68 -7.19 -6.70 15.04
C GLU A 68 -6.20 -5.84 14.23
N ARG A 69 -6.72 -4.96 13.37
CA ARG A 69 -5.89 -4.12 12.52
C ARG A 69 -5.20 -3.01 13.27
N LEU A 70 -5.86 -2.41 14.25
CA LEU A 70 -5.26 -1.45 15.15
C LEU A 70 -4.13 -2.09 15.95
N LYS A 71 -4.32 -3.34 16.42
CA LYS A 71 -3.25 -4.11 17.05
C LYS A 71 -2.07 -4.32 16.10
N ARG A 72 -2.31 -4.82 14.89
CA ARG A 72 -1.25 -5.01 13.88
C ARG A 72 -0.52 -3.71 13.52
N TYR A 73 -1.25 -2.61 13.43
CA TYR A 73 -0.67 -1.28 13.21
C TYR A 73 0.24 -0.89 14.37
N ASN A 74 -0.24 -0.98 15.62
CA ASN A 74 0.55 -0.67 16.81
C ASN A 74 1.80 -1.55 16.89
N ASP A 75 1.69 -2.85 16.62
CA ASP A 75 2.83 -3.77 16.59
C ASP A 75 3.85 -3.36 15.51
N GLY A 76 3.38 -2.90 14.34
CA GLY A 76 4.21 -2.36 13.26
C GLY A 76 4.93 -1.07 13.65
N VAL A 77 4.23 -0.16 14.31
CA VAL A 77 4.80 1.08 14.86
C VAL A 77 5.92 0.78 15.86
N GLN A 78 5.70 -0.19 16.77
CA GLN A 78 6.73 -0.60 17.74
C GLN A 78 7.96 -1.20 17.06
N LYS A 79 7.80 -1.96 15.97
CA LYS A 79 8.95 -2.48 15.20
C LYS A 79 9.77 -1.37 14.54
N LYS A 80 9.12 -0.29 14.13
CA LYS A 80 9.73 0.91 13.54
C LYS A 80 10.16 1.95 14.57
N ALA A 81 10.12 1.63 15.88
CA ALA A 81 10.44 2.58 16.94
C ALA A 81 11.87 3.14 16.91
N LYS A 82 12.77 2.54 16.12
CA LYS A 82 14.14 3.04 15.89
C LYS A 82 14.24 4.10 14.79
N GLU A 83 13.21 4.26 13.97
CA GLU A 83 13.17 5.32 12.94
C GLU A 83 12.94 6.67 13.63
N ASP A 84 13.76 7.69 13.32
CA ASP A 84 13.82 8.96 14.05
C ASP A 84 12.45 9.64 14.22
N PHE A 85 11.62 9.63 13.18
CA PHE A 85 10.29 10.25 13.23
C PHE A 85 9.29 9.47 14.09
N VAL A 86 9.39 8.14 14.11
CA VAL A 86 8.56 7.25 14.94
C VAL A 86 8.99 7.37 16.39
N ALA A 87 10.29 7.34 16.66
CA ALA A 87 10.87 7.55 17.99
C ALA A 87 10.41 8.89 18.59
N HIS A 88 10.47 9.97 17.79
CA HIS A 88 9.98 11.29 18.19
C HIS A 88 8.50 11.26 18.59
N HIS A 89 7.65 10.60 17.80
CA HIS A 89 6.21 10.53 18.10
C HIS A 89 5.87 9.64 19.29
N ILE A 90 6.61 8.54 19.48
CA ILE A 90 6.47 7.69 20.66
C ILE A 90 6.81 8.48 21.93
N GLN A 91 7.95 9.16 21.94
CA GLN A 91 8.41 9.93 23.11
C GLN A 91 7.53 11.15 23.40
N ARG A 92 7.08 11.87 22.37
CA ARG A 92 6.37 13.16 22.54
C ARG A 92 4.85 13.04 22.61
N TYR A 93 4.26 12.03 21.98
CA TYR A 93 2.81 11.89 21.84
C TYR A 93 2.28 10.53 22.31
N ALA A 94 3.04 9.81 23.13
CA ALA A 94 2.71 8.47 23.63
C ALA A 94 2.37 7.48 22.50
N GLY A 95 2.99 7.64 21.32
CA GLY A 95 2.79 6.79 20.15
C GLY A 95 1.51 7.07 19.34
N ARG A 96 0.72 8.08 19.71
CA ARG A 96 -0.51 8.44 18.98
C ARG A 96 -0.20 9.39 17.84
N MET A 97 0.03 8.82 16.67
CA MET A 97 0.36 9.55 15.46
C MET A 97 -0.90 10.04 14.76
N PRO A 98 -0.97 11.30 14.31
CA PRO A 98 -2.04 11.72 13.42
C PRO A 98 -2.07 10.88 12.14
N ILE A 99 -3.24 10.76 11.49
CA ILE A 99 -3.43 9.89 10.34
C ILE A 99 -2.48 10.20 9.19
N TRP A 100 -2.17 11.48 8.92
CA TRP A 100 -1.20 11.87 7.90
C TRP A 100 0.24 11.45 8.21
N VAL A 101 0.59 11.20 9.48
CA VAL A 101 1.88 10.62 9.88
C VAL A 101 1.79 9.10 9.89
N ALA A 102 0.69 8.55 10.40
CA ALA A 102 0.45 7.12 10.48
C ALA A 102 0.47 6.47 9.10
N THR A 103 -0.11 7.13 8.09
CA THR A 103 -0.15 6.62 6.72
C THR A 103 1.23 6.48 6.08
N GLU A 104 2.23 7.27 6.49
CA GLU A 104 3.62 7.14 6.03
C GLU A 104 4.29 5.87 6.55
N THR A 105 3.80 5.31 7.66
CA THR A 105 4.33 4.04 8.18
C THR A 105 3.72 2.82 7.47
N TRP A 106 2.68 3.02 6.65
CA TRP A 106 1.95 1.94 5.96
C TRP A 106 2.62 1.57 4.65
N ASP A 107 2.77 0.27 4.42
CA ASP A 107 3.06 -0.25 3.09
C ASP A 107 1.79 -0.24 2.20
N PHE A 108 1.99 -0.45 0.89
CA PHE A 108 0.88 -0.52 -0.07
C PHE A 108 -0.18 -1.56 0.31
N GLY A 109 0.24 -2.69 0.86
CA GLY A 109 -0.65 -3.78 1.25
C GLY A 109 -1.60 -3.36 2.38
N LEU A 110 -1.07 -2.67 3.40
CA LEU A 110 -1.85 -2.12 4.50
C LEU A 110 -2.76 -0.99 4.02
N LEU A 111 -2.28 -0.10 3.14
CA LEU A 111 -3.08 0.97 2.55
C LEU A 111 -4.27 0.42 1.75
N SER A 112 -4.03 -0.51 0.82
CA SER A 112 -5.08 -1.20 0.04
C SER A 112 -6.13 -1.85 0.95
N LYS A 113 -5.64 -2.58 1.95
CA LYS A 113 -6.47 -3.24 2.95
C LYS A 113 -7.24 -2.26 3.82
N PHE A 114 -6.69 -1.08 4.14
CA PHE A 114 -7.33 -0.05 4.94
C PHE A 114 -8.42 0.65 4.13
N TYR A 115 -8.15 0.97 2.87
CA TYR A 115 -9.14 1.52 1.93
C TYR A 115 -10.38 0.61 1.82
N ALA A 116 -10.20 -0.70 1.71
CA ALA A 116 -11.30 -1.68 1.71
C ALA A 116 -12.15 -1.66 3.01
N GLY A 117 -11.59 -1.14 4.10
CA GLY A 117 -12.24 -0.98 5.40
C GLY A 117 -12.94 0.36 5.63
N MET A 118 -12.76 1.31 4.72
CA MET A 118 -13.41 2.62 4.80
C MET A 118 -14.90 2.48 4.50
N LYS A 119 -15.70 3.42 4.99
CA LYS A 119 -17.13 3.47 4.67
C LYS A 119 -17.31 3.63 3.16
N TYR A 120 -18.37 3.04 2.60
CA TYR A 120 -18.67 3.10 1.17
C TYR A 120 -18.68 4.54 0.61
N GLY A 121 -19.27 5.49 1.35
CA GLY A 121 -19.27 6.90 0.95
C GLY A 121 -17.89 7.55 0.93
N ASP A 122 -16.95 7.08 1.75
CA ASP A 122 -15.56 7.56 1.76
C ASP A 122 -14.75 6.96 0.62
N GLN A 123 -14.94 5.66 0.37
CA GLN A 123 -14.37 5.00 -0.81
C GLN A 123 -14.81 5.72 -2.09
N GLY A 124 -16.10 6.01 -2.23
CA GLY A 124 -16.64 6.71 -3.40
C GLY A 124 -16.02 8.10 -3.60
N ARG A 125 -15.81 8.88 -2.53
CA ARG A 125 -15.19 10.21 -2.63
C ARG A 125 -13.74 10.16 -3.10
N ILE A 126 -12.97 9.19 -2.62
CA ILE A 126 -11.58 9.01 -3.07
C ILE A 126 -11.57 8.50 -4.51
N ALA A 127 -12.41 7.51 -4.84
CA ALA A 127 -12.46 6.91 -6.17
C ALA A 127 -12.81 7.88 -7.29
N GLN A 128 -13.61 8.92 -6.99
CA GLN A 128 -13.89 10.01 -7.93
C GLN A 128 -12.63 10.73 -8.41
N CYS A 129 -11.60 10.89 -7.56
CA CYS A 129 -10.31 11.46 -7.97
C CYS A 129 -9.60 10.64 -9.06
N TYR A 130 -9.93 9.34 -9.16
CA TYR A 130 -9.36 8.39 -10.11
C TYR A 130 -10.32 8.01 -11.26
N GLY A 131 -11.46 8.71 -11.35
CA GLY A 131 -12.46 8.47 -12.40
C GLY A 131 -13.16 7.11 -12.32
N VAL A 132 -13.23 6.48 -11.14
CA VAL A 132 -13.89 5.19 -10.93
C VAL A 132 -14.78 5.19 -9.69
N ASP A 133 -15.54 4.12 -9.47
CA ASP A 133 -16.31 3.91 -8.24
C ASP A 133 -15.47 3.20 -7.16
N GLY A 134 -15.95 3.30 -5.91
CA GLY A 134 -15.27 2.78 -4.72
C GLY A 134 -14.80 1.31 -4.84
N PRO A 135 -15.71 0.38 -5.17
CA PRO A 135 -15.38 -1.03 -5.40
C PRO A 135 -14.36 -1.27 -6.51
N THR A 136 -14.44 -0.54 -7.63
CA THR A 136 -13.46 -0.67 -8.72
C THR A 136 -12.07 -0.21 -8.28
N LEU A 137 -11.97 0.90 -7.56
CA LEU A 137 -10.68 1.33 -7.00
C LEU A 137 -10.15 0.30 -6.02
N GLU A 138 -10.98 -0.26 -5.14
CA GLU A 138 -10.57 -1.30 -4.20
C GLU A 138 -9.98 -2.51 -4.94
N SER A 139 -10.67 -2.99 -5.97
CA SER A 139 -10.21 -4.10 -6.82
C SER A 139 -8.87 -3.78 -7.50
N ARG A 140 -8.73 -2.57 -8.05
CA ARG A 140 -7.47 -2.11 -8.68
C ARG A 140 -6.32 -2.03 -7.67
N LEU A 141 -6.55 -1.50 -6.47
CA LEU A 141 -5.52 -1.46 -5.42
C LEU A 141 -5.09 -2.87 -4.99
N ARG A 142 -6.03 -3.82 -4.91
CA ARG A 142 -5.68 -5.23 -4.64
C ARG A 142 -4.83 -5.83 -5.77
N ALA A 143 -5.20 -5.57 -7.02
CA ALA A 143 -4.43 -6.04 -8.18
C ALA A 143 -3.02 -5.42 -8.24
N LEU A 144 -2.91 -4.11 -8.02
CA LEU A 144 -1.62 -3.41 -7.96
C LEU A 144 -0.74 -3.94 -6.82
N ASN A 145 -1.33 -4.28 -5.66
CA ASN A 145 -0.57 -4.86 -4.56
C ASN A 145 0.00 -6.23 -4.93
N PHE A 146 -0.77 -7.03 -5.67
CA PHE A 146 -0.29 -8.30 -6.20
C PHE A 146 0.89 -8.07 -7.17
N VAL A 147 0.73 -7.19 -8.16
CA VAL A 147 1.78 -6.87 -9.15
C VAL A 147 3.04 -6.32 -8.48
N ARG A 148 2.88 -5.43 -7.49
CA ARG A 148 3.99 -4.89 -6.68
C ARG A 148 4.75 -6.00 -5.97
N ASN A 149 4.04 -6.96 -5.37
CA ASN A 149 4.68 -8.05 -4.63
C ASN A 149 5.40 -9.02 -5.57
N VAL A 150 4.83 -9.35 -6.72
CA VAL A 150 5.52 -10.14 -7.77
C VAL A 150 6.80 -9.42 -8.20
N SER A 151 6.71 -8.12 -8.48
CA SER A 151 7.84 -7.28 -8.91
C SER A 151 8.93 -7.15 -7.83
N ALA A 152 8.55 -7.05 -6.55
CA ALA A 152 9.50 -6.94 -5.44
C ALA A 152 10.18 -8.29 -5.11
N HIS A 153 9.46 -9.41 -5.25
CA HIS A 153 9.95 -10.74 -4.88
C HIS A 153 10.63 -11.51 -6.02
N HIS A 154 10.97 -10.85 -7.14
CA HIS A 154 11.70 -11.46 -8.27
C HIS A 154 10.99 -12.68 -8.88
N SER A 155 9.67 -12.79 -8.69
CA SER A 155 8.88 -13.79 -9.40
C SER A 155 8.70 -13.31 -10.84
N ARG A 156 8.91 -14.19 -11.82
CA ARG A 156 8.74 -13.85 -13.24
C ARG A 156 7.36 -13.22 -13.45
N LEU A 157 7.34 -12.06 -14.11
CA LEU A 157 6.13 -11.47 -14.68
C LEU A 157 5.77 -12.17 -15.99
#